data_AF-Q74EQ0-F1
#
_entry.id   AF-Q74EQ0-F1
#
_cell.length_a   1.000
_cell.length_b   1.000
_cell.length_c   1.000
_cell.angle_alpha   90.00
_cell.angle_beta   90.00
_cell.angle_gamma   90.00
#
_symmetry.space_group_name_H-M   'P 1'
#
loop_
_entity.id
_entity.type
_entity.pdbx_description
1 polymer ?
#
loop_
_entity_poly.entity_id
_entity_poly.type
_entity_poly.pdbx_seq_one_letter_code
_entity_poly.pdbx_strand_id
1 'polypeptide(L)'
;MNQSTRIVVGIISLFLSLFLAWRIGIWLEPAPAGPSLPAGDPKSPPYATGTVQEDLHFEIRNVRISGDGATLNGIGIIRFDTDRERIKPAVLAMLTAVKKKTPAAKMITLELKPAVECTQCTLARATYREGRTVIRYGIPSQEQIERHNALIGTTDGTGRRIDRPRLYRPDKETFGAGLAVTMALEAARQKNPSAGEEQLLDQAAATVGISPVVAARHRDFMKAYFTGDGYGEETLDTPLQ
;
A
#
# COMPACT_ATOMS: atom_id res chain seq x y z
N MET A 1 23.56 30.92 51.63
CA MET A 1 22.92 29.75 50.98
C MET A 1 23.51 28.50 51.61
N ASN A 2 22.69 27.69 52.29
CA ASN A 2 23.16 26.59 53.13
C ASN A 2 23.75 25.45 52.29
N GLN A 3 24.74 24.72 52.82
CA GLN A 3 25.44 23.64 52.10
C GLN A 3 24.47 22.57 51.59
N SER A 4 23.42 22.28 52.35
CA SER A 4 22.33 21.37 51.96
C SER A 4 21.54 21.86 50.74
N THR A 5 21.34 23.17 50.58
CA THR A 5 20.62 23.75 49.43
C THR A 5 21.44 23.62 48.14
N ARG A 6 22.77 23.69 48.22
CA ARG A 6 23.65 23.48 47.05
C ARG A 6 23.65 22.02 46.57
N ILE A 7 23.59 21.07 47.51
CA ILE A 7 23.54 19.63 47.19
C ILE A 7 22.21 19.27 46.52
N VAL A 8 21.08 19.76 47.04
CA VAL A 8 19.75 19.49 46.47
C VAL A 8 19.62 20.07 45.06
N VAL A 9 20.11 21.29 44.82
CA VAL A 9 20.10 21.90 43.48
C VAL A 9 21.00 21.11 42.50
N GLY A 10 22.18 20.69 42.95
CA GLY A 10 23.09 19.88 42.13
C GLY A 10 22.48 18.54 41.70
N ILE A 11 21.77 17.86 42.60
CA ILE A 11 21.08 16.60 42.31
C ILE A 11 19.94 16.83 41.30
N ILE A 12 19.11 17.86 41.50
CA ILE A 12 18.01 18.17 40.57
C ILE A 12 18.54 18.51 39.18
N SER A 13 19.62 19.28 39.07
CA SER A 13 20.25 19.60 37.79
C SER A 13 20.83 18.36 37.10
N LEU A 14 21.41 17.42 37.85
CA LEU A 14 21.93 16.16 37.32
C LEU A 14 20.79 15.28 36.77
N PHE A 15 19.67 15.18 37.50
CA PHE A 15 18.50 14.42 37.03
C PHE A 15 17.83 15.08 35.82
N LEU A 16 17.72 16.41 35.77
CA LEU A 16 17.19 17.10 34.59
C LEU A 16 18.06 16.86 33.35
N SER A 17 19.39 16.93 33.50
CA SER A 17 20.31 16.71 32.37
C SER A 17 20.34 15.25 31.92
N LEU A 18 20.24 14.28 32.84
CA LEU A 18 20.03 12.86 32.50
C LEU A 18 18.68 12.62 31.82
N PHE A 19 17.61 13.29 32.26
CA PHE A 19 16.28 13.16 31.65
C PHE A 19 16.22 13.80 30.26
N LEU A 20 16.88 14.95 30.06
CA LEU A 20 17.04 15.56 28.74
C LEU A 20 17.91 14.71 27.81
N ALA A 21 19.03 14.15 28.31
CA ALA A 21 19.88 13.24 27.53
C ALA A 21 19.12 11.95 27.15
N TRP A 22 18.30 11.41 28.06
CA TRP A 22 17.42 10.28 27.78
C TRP A 22 16.35 10.63 26.73
N ARG A 23 15.75 11.82 26.81
CA ARG A 23 14.75 12.27 25.82
C ARG A 23 15.32 12.55 24.44
N ILE A 24 16.58 13.00 24.37
CA ILE A 24 17.30 13.25 23.11
C ILE A 24 17.82 11.92 22.53
N GLY A 25 18.25 10.97 23.38
CA GLY A 25 18.66 9.63 22.96
C GLY A 25 17.54 8.81 22.29
N ILE A 26 16.28 9.02 22.69
CA ILE A 26 15.09 8.40 22.07
C ILE A 26 14.83 8.93 20.64
N TRP A 27 15.43 10.06 20.26
CA TRP A 27 15.27 10.67 18.92
C TRP A 27 16.46 10.43 17.98
N LEU A 28 17.55 9.85 18.48
CA LEU A 28 18.78 9.58 17.73
C LEU A 28 19.05 8.09 17.56
N GLU A 29 18.03 7.24 17.72
CA GLU A 29 18.09 5.91 17.13
C GLU A 29 18.23 6.10 15.61
N PRO A 30 19.31 5.59 14.98
CA PRO A 30 19.34 5.54 13.53
C PRO A 30 18.08 4.80 13.11
N ALA A 31 17.28 5.42 12.24
CA ALA A 31 16.09 4.80 11.69
C ALA A 31 16.45 3.34 11.36
N PRO A 32 15.78 2.34 11.97
CA PRO A 32 16.09 0.95 11.69
C PRO A 32 16.07 0.81 10.18
N ALA A 33 17.13 0.23 9.60
CA ALA A 33 17.23 0.05 8.17
C ALA A 33 15.88 -0.45 7.67
N GLY A 34 15.15 0.41 6.95
CA GLY A 34 13.75 0.15 6.63
C GLY A 34 13.66 -1.24 6.00
N PRO A 35 12.67 -2.05 6.39
CA PRO A 35 12.62 -3.44 5.97
C PRO A 35 12.81 -3.50 4.45
N SER A 36 13.79 -4.28 4.00
CA SER A 36 13.96 -4.56 2.58
C SER A 36 12.65 -5.18 2.11
N LEU A 37 11.97 -4.51 1.18
CA LEU A 37 10.70 -4.99 0.65
C LEU A 37 10.92 -6.41 0.13
N PRO A 38 10.13 -7.39 0.58
CA PRO A 38 10.26 -8.76 0.11
C PRO A 38 10.00 -8.76 -1.40
N ALA A 39 11.04 -9.09 -2.17
CA ALA A 39 10.90 -9.36 -3.58
C ALA A 39 10.04 -10.63 -3.69
N GLY A 40 8.93 -10.56 -4.44
CA GLY A 40 8.14 -11.75 -4.70
C GLY A 40 8.99 -12.75 -5.51
N ASP A 41 9.22 -13.95 -4.96
CA ASP A 41 9.95 -14.99 -5.67
C ASP A 41 9.20 -15.36 -6.98
N PRO A 42 9.85 -15.27 -8.16
CA PRO A 42 9.19 -15.58 -9.41
C PRO A 42 9.11 -17.10 -9.59
N LYS A 43 8.01 -17.71 -9.12
CA LYS A 43 7.71 -19.15 -9.31
C LYS A 43 7.50 -19.56 -10.79
N SER A 44 7.46 -18.62 -11.74
CA SER A 44 7.28 -18.86 -13.19
C SER A 44 7.71 -17.63 -14.01
N PRO A 45 8.16 -17.78 -15.27
CA PRO A 45 8.47 -16.63 -16.13
C PRO A 45 7.22 -15.78 -16.39
N PRO A 46 7.36 -14.45 -16.57
CA PRO A 46 6.24 -13.58 -16.86
C PRO A 46 5.59 -13.93 -18.20
N TYR A 47 4.25 -13.90 -18.24
CA TYR A 47 3.47 -14.10 -19.45
C TYR A 47 3.76 -13.01 -20.49
N ALA A 48 3.92 -11.76 -20.05
CA ALA A 48 4.38 -10.65 -20.89
C ALA A 48 5.10 -9.61 -20.02
N THR A 49 5.98 -8.83 -20.63
CA THR A 49 6.67 -7.71 -19.99
C THR A 49 6.74 -6.53 -20.96
N GLY A 50 7.01 -5.35 -20.44
CA GLY A 50 7.26 -4.16 -21.24
C GLY A 50 7.59 -2.96 -20.38
N THR A 51 7.76 -1.81 -21.03
CA THR A 51 8.03 -0.52 -20.37
C THR A 51 7.06 0.51 -20.92
N VAL A 52 6.46 1.28 -20.02
CA VAL A 52 5.61 2.42 -20.33
C VAL A 52 6.34 3.67 -19.90
N GLN A 53 6.37 4.71 -20.74
CA GLN A 53 6.96 6.02 -20.40
C GLN A 53 8.33 5.91 -19.71
N GLU A 54 9.35 5.52 -20.47
CA GLU A 54 10.81 5.39 -20.14
C GLU A 54 11.23 4.61 -18.87
N ASP A 55 10.50 4.66 -17.76
CA ASP A 55 10.90 4.09 -16.47
C ASP A 55 9.85 3.18 -15.80
N LEU A 56 8.61 3.10 -16.30
CA LEU A 56 7.58 2.24 -15.71
C LEU A 56 7.58 0.85 -16.36
N HIS A 57 8.41 -0.02 -15.82
CA HIS A 57 8.39 -1.44 -16.17
C HIS A 57 7.11 -2.12 -15.68
N PHE A 58 6.58 -3.02 -16.50
CA PHE A 58 5.48 -3.89 -16.12
C PHE A 58 5.75 -5.35 -16.43
N GLU A 59 5.09 -6.21 -15.66
CA GLU A 59 5.02 -7.64 -15.92
C GLU A 59 3.58 -8.13 -15.84
N ILE A 60 3.27 -9.21 -16.55
CA ILE A 60 1.97 -9.89 -16.50
C ILE A 60 2.22 -11.31 -16.06
N ARG A 61 1.56 -11.75 -14.99
CA ARG A 61 1.76 -13.07 -14.37
C ARG A 61 0.43 -13.74 -14.05
N ASN A 62 0.49 -15.01 -13.65
CA ASN A 62 -0.65 -15.83 -13.20
C ASN A 62 -1.83 -15.82 -14.18
N VAL A 63 -1.52 -15.84 -15.49
CA VAL A 63 -2.53 -15.79 -16.54
C VAL A 63 -3.29 -17.11 -16.61
N ARG A 64 -4.62 -17.02 -16.51
CA ARG A 64 -5.57 -18.12 -16.69
C ARG A 64 -6.42 -17.84 -17.90
N ILE A 65 -6.48 -18.81 -18.81
CA ILE A 65 -7.24 -18.74 -20.05
C ILE A 65 -8.39 -19.73 -19.97
N SER A 66 -9.60 -19.31 -20.32
CA SER A 66 -10.82 -20.12 -20.28
C SER A 66 -11.74 -19.83 -21.47
N GLY A 67 -12.74 -20.71 -21.68
CA GLY A 67 -13.70 -20.59 -22.77
C GLY A 67 -13.02 -20.59 -24.14
N ASP A 68 -12.24 -21.62 -24.43
CA ASP A 68 -11.49 -21.80 -25.68
C ASP A 68 -10.55 -20.64 -26.07
N GLY A 69 -10.05 -19.90 -25.07
CA GLY A 69 -9.19 -18.73 -25.32
C GLY A 69 -9.92 -17.39 -25.36
N ALA A 70 -11.25 -17.38 -25.21
CA ALA A 70 -12.06 -16.17 -25.28
C ALA A 70 -11.94 -15.29 -24.02
N THR A 71 -11.66 -15.88 -22.85
CA THR A 71 -11.51 -15.16 -21.58
C THR A 71 -10.12 -15.35 -21.00
N LEU A 72 -9.52 -14.25 -20.58
CA LEU A 72 -8.20 -14.22 -19.94
C LEU A 72 -8.26 -13.43 -18.64
N ASN A 73 -7.76 -14.00 -17.55
CA ASN A 73 -7.57 -13.32 -16.28
C ASN A 73 -6.09 -13.35 -15.89
N GLY A 74 -5.53 -12.24 -15.43
CA GLY A 74 -4.12 -12.17 -15.05
C GLY A 74 -3.83 -11.11 -14.01
N ILE A 75 -2.59 -11.09 -13.54
CA ILE A 75 -2.08 -10.08 -12.60
C ILE A 75 -1.06 -9.22 -13.35
N GLY A 76 -1.30 -7.91 -13.40
CA GLY A 76 -0.33 -6.91 -13.84
C GLY A 76 0.53 -6.47 -12.66
N ILE A 77 1.83 -6.36 -12.82
CA ILE A 77 2.77 -5.98 -11.77
C ILE A 77 3.50 -4.72 -12.19
N ILE A 78 3.46 -3.68 -11.35
CA ILE A 78 4.14 -2.39 -11.53
C ILE A 78 4.68 -1.87 -10.19
N ARG A 79 5.43 -0.77 -10.19
CA ARG A 79 6.00 -0.19 -8.96
C ARG A 79 4.89 0.30 -8.00
N PHE A 80 5.11 0.19 -6.69
CA PHE A 80 4.08 0.49 -5.67
C PHE A 80 3.75 1.99 -5.53
N ASP A 81 4.70 2.84 -5.86
CA ASP A 81 4.66 4.31 -5.82
C ASP A 81 4.17 4.89 -7.16
N THR A 82 3.54 4.08 -8.01
CA THR A 82 3.00 4.53 -9.30
C THR A 82 1.83 5.49 -9.07
N ASP A 83 1.94 6.67 -9.68
CA ASP A 83 0.89 7.68 -9.69
C ASP A 83 -0.36 7.18 -10.41
N ARG A 84 -1.54 7.59 -9.94
CA ARG A 84 -2.82 7.19 -10.53
C ARG A 84 -2.87 7.56 -12.03
N GLU A 85 -2.34 8.70 -12.40
CA GLU A 85 -2.30 9.21 -13.77
C GLU A 85 -1.49 8.30 -14.71
N ARG A 86 -0.54 7.53 -14.16
CA ARG A 86 0.29 6.56 -14.89
C ARG A 86 -0.35 5.17 -14.98
N ILE A 87 -1.41 4.89 -14.22
CA ILE A 87 -2.12 3.60 -14.26
C ILE A 87 -2.77 3.38 -15.62
N LYS A 88 -3.46 4.38 -16.18
CA LYS A 88 -4.13 4.26 -17.48
C LYS A 88 -3.17 3.84 -18.60
N PRO A 89 -2.06 4.54 -18.87
CA PRO A 89 -1.13 4.11 -19.92
C PRO A 89 -0.50 2.75 -19.63
N ALA A 90 -0.23 2.41 -18.36
CA ALA A 90 0.27 1.07 -17.99
C ALA A 90 -0.74 -0.04 -18.30
N VAL A 91 -2.01 0.16 -17.92
CA VAL A 91 -3.11 -0.77 -18.21
C VAL A 91 -3.26 -0.99 -19.71
N LEU A 92 -3.27 0.08 -20.51
CA LEU A 92 -3.42 -0.02 -21.96
C LEU A 92 -2.25 -0.80 -22.59
N ALA A 93 -1.02 -0.52 -22.18
CA ALA A 93 0.15 -1.25 -22.66
C ALA A 93 0.10 -2.75 -22.29
N MET A 94 -0.30 -3.07 -21.05
CA MET A 94 -0.48 -4.46 -20.62
C MET A 94 -1.56 -5.17 -21.43
N LEU A 95 -2.73 -4.55 -21.58
CA LEU A 95 -3.86 -5.11 -22.33
C LEU A 95 -3.49 -5.34 -23.80
N THR A 96 -2.79 -4.40 -24.44
CA THR A 96 -2.24 -4.57 -25.79
C THR A 96 -1.24 -5.73 -25.85
N ALA A 97 -0.31 -5.84 -24.89
CA ALA A 97 0.64 -6.94 -24.84
C ALA A 97 -0.06 -8.31 -24.71
N VAL A 98 -1.12 -8.40 -23.90
CA VAL A 98 -1.95 -9.61 -23.77
C VAL A 98 -2.69 -9.88 -25.08
N LYS A 99 -3.35 -8.88 -25.66
CA LYS A 99 -4.13 -9.02 -26.89
C LYS A 99 -3.27 -9.48 -28.07
N LYS A 100 -2.02 -9.00 -28.16
CA LYS A 100 -1.04 -9.44 -29.15
C LYS A 100 -0.66 -10.91 -29.00
N LYS A 101 -0.52 -11.40 -27.75
CA LYS A 101 -0.21 -12.82 -27.47
C LYS A 101 -1.42 -13.74 -27.56
N THR A 102 -2.63 -13.24 -27.30
CA THR A 102 -3.88 -14.01 -27.43
C THR A 102 -4.93 -13.20 -28.19
N PRO A 103 -4.83 -13.13 -29.54
CA PRO A 103 -5.74 -12.35 -30.36
C PRO A 103 -7.20 -12.80 -30.25
N ALA A 104 -7.44 -14.07 -29.92
CA ALA A 104 -8.79 -14.63 -29.73
C ALA A 104 -9.48 -14.14 -28.43
N ALA A 105 -8.75 -13.55 -27.48
CA ALA A 105 -9.32 -13.09 -26.22
C ALA A 105 -10.33 -11.95 -26.48
N LYS A 106 -11.61 -12.23 -26.17
CA LYS A 106 -12.70 -11.26 -26.24
C LYS A 106 -12.85 -10.49 -24.94
N MET A 107 -12.49 -11.13 -23.82
CA MET A 107 -12.48 -10.53 -22.49
C MET A 107 -11.11 -10.73 -21.82
N ILE A 108 -10.54 -9.64 -21.32
CA ILE A 108 -9.27 -9.64 -20.57
C ILE A 108 -9.50 -8.91 -19.25
N THR A 109 -9.25 -9.56 -18.13
CA THR A 109 -9.27 -8.94 -16.80
C THR A 109 -7.87 -8.95 -16.21
N LEU A 110 -7.36 -7.78 -15.85
CA LEU A 110 -6.08 -7.62 -15.16
C LEU A 110 -6.29 -6.99 -13.79
N GLU A 111 -5.77 -7.63 -12.76
CA GLU A 111 -5.61 -7.03 -11.44
C GLU A 111 -4.19 -6.48 -11.32
N LEU A 112 -4.04 -5.17 -11.13
CA LEU A 112 -2.74 -4.52 -11.02
C LEU A 112 -2.30 -4.52 -9.56
N LYS A 113 -1.12 -5.08 -9.30
CA LYS A 113 -0.50 -5.20 -7.99
C LYS A 113 0.90 -4.56 -7.97
N PRO A 114 1.37 -4.12 -6.80
CA PRO A 114 2.75 -3.66 -6.67
C PRO A 114 3.75 -4.80 -6.91
N ALA A 115 4.97 -4.46 -7.32
CA ALA A 115 6.12 -5.37 -7.52
C ALA A 115 6.72 -5.86 -6.19
N VAL A 116 5.86 -6.18 -5.23
CA VAL A 116 6.15 -6.75 -3.92
C VAL A 116 5.02 -7.70 -3.55
N GLU A 117 5.28 -8.64 -2.65
CA GLU A 117 4.23 -9.56 -2.21
C GLU A 117 3.26 -8.86 -1.24
N CYS A 118 2.24 -8.20 -1.79
CA CYS A 118 1.12 -7.65 -1.03
C CYS A 118 -0.19 -8.20 -1.57
N THR A 119 -0.69 -9.26 -0.92
CA THR A 119 -1.96 -9.94 -1.22
C THR A 119 -3.14 -8.98 -1.27
N GLN A 120 -3.19 -8.01 -0.35
CA GLN A 120 -4.27 -7.04 -0.17
C GLN A 120 -4.11 -5.76 -1.00
N CYS A 121 -2.92 -5.53 -1.58
CA CYS A 121 -2.68 -4.32 -2.34
C CYS A 121 -3.14 -4.50 -3.79
N THR A 122 -4.12 -3.70 -4.19
CA THR A 122 -4.57 -3.61 -5.58
C THR A 122 -4.53 -2.16 -6.01
N LEU A 123 -3.69 -1.87 -7.02
CA LEU A 123 -3.48 -0.53 -7.57
C LEU A 123 -4.63 -0.13 -8.50
N ALA A 124 -5.12 -1.10 -9.28
CA ALA A 124 -6.26 -0.96 -10.16
C ALA A 124 -6.78 -2.32 -10.61
N ARG A 125 -8.00 -2.34 -11.14
CA ARG A 125 -8.55 -3.46 -11.89
C ARG A 125 -8.97 -2.99 -13.27
N ALA A 126 -8.51 -3.67 -14.29
CA ALA A 126 -8.85 -3.38 -15.67
C ALA A 126 -9.63 -4.53 -16.29
N THR A 127 -10.72 -4.22 -16.98
CA THR A 127 -11.48 -5.18 -17.78
C THR A 127 -11.64 -4.66 -19.19
N TYR A 128 -11.06 -5.37 -20.15
CA TYR A 128 -11.33 -5.18 -21.57
C TYR A 128 -12.39 -6.17 -22.03
N ARG A 129 -13.37 -5.71 -22.79
CA ARG A 129 -14.37 -6.53 -23.47
C ARG A 129 -14.77 -5.84 -24.79
N GLU A 130 -14.55 -6.53 -25.91
CA GLU A 130 -15.08 -6.14 -27.24
C GLU A 130 -14.85 -4.66 -27.62
N GLY A 131 -13.63 -4.16 -27.45
CA GLY A 131 -13.28 -2.78 -27.82
C GLY A 131 -13.55 -1.73 -26.72
N ARG A 132 -14.10 -2.15 -25.58
CA ARG A 132 -14.29 -1.31 -24.40
C ARG A 132 -13.34 -1.72 -23.27
N THR A 133 -12.66 -0.76 -22.68
CA THR A 133 -11.82 -0.94 -21.50
C THR A 133 -12.41 -0.17 -20.33
N VAL A 134 -12.61 -0.85 -19.21
CA VAL A 134 -13.00 -0.26 -17.93
C VAL A 134 -11.83 -0.36 -16.97
N ILE A 135 -11.44 0.76 -16.37
CA ILE A 135 -10.35 0.85 -15.39
C ILE A 135 -10.95 1.34 -14.08
N ARG A 136 -10.90 0.49 -13.06
CA ARG A 136 -11.24 0.82 -11.68
C ARG A 136 -9.97 1.10 -10.92
N TYR A 137 -9.89 2.25 -10.28
CA TYR A 137 -8.69 2.70 -9.61
C TYR A 137 -8.74 2.32 -8.13
N GLY A 138 -7.69 1.62 -7.69
CA GLY A 138 -7.50 1.23 -6.30
C GLY A 138 -6.70 2.24 -5.49
N ILE A 139 -6.06 3.20 -6.15
CA ILE A 139 -5.30 4.30 -5.54
C ILE A 139 -5.93 5.67 -5.82
N PRO A 140 -5.81 6.63 -4.88
CA PRO A 140 -6.39 7.96 -5.05
C PRO A 140 -5.60 8.83 -6.03
N SER A 141 -6.28 9.76 -6.70
CA SER A 141 -5.63 10.90 -7.35
C SER A 141 -5.13 11.91 -6.31
N GLN A 142 -4.26 12.83 -6.72
CA GLN A 142 -3.81 13.91 -5.84
C GLN A 142 -4.98 14.72 -5.28
N GLU A 143 -5.95 15.07 -6.12
CA GLU A 143 -7.15 15.80 -5.70
C GLU A 143 -8.00 14.99 -4.68
N GLN A 144 -8.10 13.67 -4.85
CA GLN A 144 -8.80 12.80 -3.90
C GLN A 144 -8.06 12.71 -2.55
N ILE A 145 -6.72 12.69 -2.56
CA ILE A 145 -5.91 12.77 -1.34
C ILE A 145 -6.19 14.07 -0.59
N GLU A 146 -6.19 15.20 -1.30
CA GLU A 146 -6.44 16.52 -0.73
C GLU A 146 -7.85 16.61 -0.14
N ARG A 147 -8.87 16.19 -0.90
CA ARG A 147 -10.27 16.14 -0.43
C ARG A 147 -10.44 15.22 0.78
N HIS A 148 -9.78 14.05 0.80
CA HIS A 148 -9.82 13.13 1.94
C HIS A 148 -9.20 13.75 3.19
N ASN A 149 -8.03 14.35 3.05
CA ASN A 149 -7.28 14.93 4.16
C ASN A 149 -7.95 16.19 4.72
N ALA A 150 -8.61 16.98 3.88
CA ALA A 150 -9.34 18.19 4.30
C ALA A 150 -10.49 17.89 5.27
N LEU A 151 -11.01 16.66 5.26
CA LEU A 151 -12.07 16.22 6.18
C LEU A 151 -11.54 15.78 7.56
N ILE A 152 -10.23 15.57 7.72
CA ILE A 152 -9.68 15.07 8.98
C ILE A 152 -9.83 16.14 10.07
N GLY A 153 -10.42 15.75 11.20
CA GLY A 153 -10.66 16.64 12.33
C GLY A 153 -11.89 17.55 12.18
N THR A 154 -12.60 17.50 11.04
CA THR A 154 -13.92 18.14 10.90
C THR A 154 -15.01 17.26 11.51
N THR A 155 -16.25 17.74 11.53
CA THR A 155 -17.40 16.99 12.04
C THR A 155 -18.23 16.48 10.87
N ASP A 156 -18.66 15.22 10.93
CA ASP A 156 -19.55 14.64 9.93
C ASP A 156 -21.01 15.08 10.11
N GLY A 157 -21.89 14.66 9.19
CA GLY A 157 -23.33 14.96 9.25
C GLY A 157 -24.07 14.40 10.48
N THR A 158 -23.40 13.60 11.31
CA THR A 158 -23.93 13.02 12.55
C THR A 158 -23.35 13.64 13.81
N GLY A 159 -22.52 14.69 13.68
CA GLY A 159 -21.89 15.35 14.82
C GLY A 159 -20.61 14.67 15.32
N ARG A 160 -20.09 13.64 14.63
CA ARG A 160 -18.88 12.92 15.03
C ARG A 160 -17.65 13.55 14.40
N ARG A 161 -16.56 13.67 15.17
CA ARG A 161 -15.27 14.09 14.63
C ARG A 161 -14.76 13.02 13.68
N ILE A 162 -14.39 13.44 12.47
CA ILE A 162 -13.82 12.56 11.46
C ILE A 162 -12.37 12.28 11.84
N ASP A 163 -12.13 11.04 12.26
CA ASP A 163 -10.79 10.48 12.49
C ASP A 163 -10.51 9.38 11.45
N ARG A 164 -9.49 9.58 10.61
CA ARG A 164 -9.12 8.69 9.52
C ARG A 164 -7.63 8.86 9.20
N PRO A 165 -6.96 7.84 8.62
CA PRO A 165 -5.56 7.96 8.27
C PRO A 165 -5.36 9.09 7.25
N ARG A 166 -4.31 9.88 7.46
CA ARG A 166 -3.84 10.85 6.48
C ARG A 166 -3.29 10.11 5.27
N LEU A 167 -3.79 10.45 4.09
CA LEU A 167 -3.30 9.88 2.84
C LEU A 167 -2.21 10.76 2.25
N TYR A 168 -1.25 10.11 1.60
CA TYR A 168 -0.17 10.72 0.84
C TYR A 168 0.42 9.63 -0.05
N ARG A 169 1.19 10.04 -1.05
CA ARG A 169 1.91 9.08 -1.89
C ARG A 169 2.92 8.32 -1.04
N PRO A 170 2.83 6.99 -0.95
CA PRO A 170 3.71 6.22 -0.08
C PRO A 170 5.12 6.23 -0.64
N ASP A 171 6.08 6.60 0.20
CA ASP A 171 7.49 6.32 -0.04
C ASP A 171 7.83 4.87 0.35
N LYS A 172 9.08 4.48 0.11
CA LYS A 172 9.56 3.12 0.39
C LYS A 172 9.45 2.75 1.87
N GLU A 173 9.70 3.70 2.77
CA GLU A 173 9.70 3.46 4.21
C GLU A 173 8.27 3.25 4.72
N THR A 174 7.37 4.17 4.38
CA THR A 174 5.96 4.10 4.73
C THR A 174 5.31 2.84 4.18
N PHE A 175 5.57 2.54 2.90
CA PHE A 175 5.04 1.35 2.26
C PHE A 175 5.62 0.08 2.88
N GLY A 176 6.93 0.05 3.18
CA GLY A 176 7.58 -1.10 3.82
C GLY A 176 7.05 -1.39 5.21
N ALA A 177 6.89 -0.36 6.04
CA ALA A 177 6.27 -0.50 7.37
C ALA A 177 4.80 -0.96 7.26
N GLY A 178 4.04 -0.37 6.34
CA GLY A 178 2.67 -0.77 6.00
C GLY A 178 2.57 -2.24 5.60
N LEU A 179 3.44 -2.67 4.69
CA LEU A 179 3.50 -4.04 4.20
C LEU A 179 3.86 -5.03 5.30
N ALA A 180 4.88 -4.72 6.12
CA ALA A 180 5.28 -5.57 7.23
C ALA A 180 4.13 -5.80 8.21
N VAL A 181 3.37 -4.74 8.54
CA VAL A 181 2.17 -4.84 9.39
C VAL A 181 1.09 -5.68 8.72
N THR A 182 0.80 -5.46 7.44
CA THR A 182 -0.22 -6.22 6.72
C THR A 182 0.13 -7.72 6.68
N MET A 183 1.38 -8.06 6.38
CA MET A 183 1.84 -9.46 6.36
C MET A 183 1.80 -10.09 7.76
N ALA A 184 2.23 -9.35 8.80
CA ALA A 184 2.17 -9.83 10.18
C ALA A 184 0.73 -10.06 10.65
N LEU A 185 -0.21 -9.19 10.25
CA LEU A 185 -1.65 -9.38 10.50
C LEU A 185 -2.21 -10.61 9.80
N GLU A 186 -1.81 -10.89 8.56
CA GLU A 186 -2.21 -12.11 7.86
C GLU A 186 -1.67 -13.37 8.54
N ALA A 187 -0.39 -13.37 8.92
CA ALA A 187 0.23 -14.47 9.66
C ALA A 187 -0.46 -14.67 11.02
N ALA A 188 -0.76 -13.59 11.75
CA ALA A 188 -1.48 -13.65 13.02
C ALA A 188 -2.88 -14.25 12.85
N ARG A 189 -3.62 -13.86 11.80
CA ARG A 189 -4.94 -14.43 11.48
C ARG A 189 -4.87 -15.92 11.17
N GLN A 190 -3.86 -16.35 10.43
CA GLN A 190 -3.66 -17.78 10.13
C GLN A 190 -3.31 -18.58 11.39
N LYS A 191 -2.50 -18.02 12.28
CA LYS A 191 -2.11 -18.65 13.53
C LYS A 191 -3.27 -18.71 14.55
N ASN A 192 -4.06 -17.64 14.63
CA ASN A 192 -5.12 -17.46 15.62
C ASN A 192 -6.44 -16.98 14.96
N PRO A 193 -7.15 -17.84 14.22
CA PRO A 193 -8.31 -17.44 13.42
C PRO A 193 -9.51 -16.97 14.25
N SER A 194 -9.59 -17.32 15.54
CA SER A 194 -10.64 -16.90 16.47
C SER A 194 -10.31 -15.61 17.23
N ALA A 195 -9.10 -15.07 17.10
CA ALA A 195 -8.69 -13.86 17.80
C ALA A 195 -9.44 -12.63 17.27
N GLY A 196 -9.80 -11.73 18.20
CA GLY A 196 -10.36 -10.43 17.84
C GLY A 196 -9.35 -9.53 17.14
N GLU A 197 -9.84 -8.50 16.45
CA GLU A 197 -8.97 -7.61 15.65
C GLU A 197 -7.89 -6.91 16.49
N GLU A 198 -8.21 -6.49 17.72
CA GLU A 198 -7.26 -5.87 18.64
C GLU A 198 -6.13 -6.84 19.01
N GLN A 199 -6.47 -8.09 19.36
CA GLN A 199 -5.48 -9.12 19.69
C GLN A 199 -4.59 -9.47 18.49
N LEU A 200 -5.16 -9.53 17.29
CA LEU A 200 -4.41 -9.75 16.06
C LEU A 200 -3.44 -8.60 15.78
N LEU A 201 -3.88 -7.36 16.04
CA LEU A 201 -3.06 -6.17 15.87
C LEU A 201 -1.92 -6.13 16.89
N ASP A 202 -2.16 -6.49 18.14
CA ASP A 202 -1.11 -6.59 19.17
C ASP A 202 -0.05 -7.63 18.77
N GLN A 203 -0.47 -8.78 18.26
CA GLN A 203 0.45 -9.83 17.78
C GLN A 203 1.26 -9.35 16.57
N ALA A 204 0.62 -8.66 15.63
CA ALA A 204 1.30 -8.10 14.46
C ALA A 204 2.29 -7.00 14.87
N ALA A 205 1.89 -6.10 15.76
CA ALA A 205 2.73 -5.02 16.28
C ALA A 205 3.97 -5.56 17.01
N ALA A 206 3.79 -6.59 17.86
CA ALA A 206 4.89 -7.28 18.52
C ALA A 206 5.85 -7.97 17.52
N THR A 207 5.31 -8.56 16.45
CA THR A 207 6.11 -9.21 15.41
C THR A 207 6.96 -8.21 14.63
N VAL A 208 6.41 -7.04 14.33
CA VAL A 208 7.09 -5.97 13.59
C VAL A 208 8.02 -5.15 14.49
N GLY A 209 7.81 -5.17 15.82
CA GLY A 209 8.61 -4.40 16.79
C GLY A 209 8.14 -2.94 16.93
N ILE A 210 6.85 -2.68 16.76
CA ILE A 210 6.24 -1.34 16.88
C ILE A 210 5.07 -1.37 17.87
N SER A 211 4.59 -0.20 18.30
CA SER A 211 3.41 -0.13 19.16
C SER A 211 2.12 -0.47 18.39
N PRO A 212 1.09 -1.03 19.06
CA PRO A 212 -0.19 -1.34 18.43
C PRO A 212 -0.86 -0.13 17.76
N VAL A 213 -0.71 1.06 18.35
CA VAL A 213 -1.23 2.32 17.78
C VAL A 213 -0.54 2.67 16.46
N VAL A 214 0.78 2.46 16.36
CA VAL A 214 1.53 2.70 15.13
C VAL A 214 1.19 1.65 14.08
N ALA A 215 1.06 0.38 14.49
CA ALA A 215 0.59 -0.69 13.61
C ALA A 215 -0.82 -0.41 13.05
N ALA A 216 -1.76 0.07 13.89
CA ALA A 216 -3.09 0.47 13.45
C ALA A 216 -3.02 1.53 12.34
N ARG A 217 -2.21 2.57 12.52
CA ARG A 217 -2.06 3.65 11.53
C ARG A 217 -1.53 3.15 10.20
N HIS A 218 -0.54 2.26 10.21
CA HIS A 218 0.00 1.66 9.00
C HIS A 218 -1.02 0.75 8.30
N ARG A 219 -1.72 -0.11 9.05
CA ARG A 219 -2.83 -0.93 8.52
C ARG A 219 -3.90 -0.06 7.88
N ASP A 220 -4.35 0.97 8.58
CA ASP A 220 -5.44 1.85 8.15
C ASP A 220 -5.03 2.65 6.92
N PHE A 221 -3.79 3.14 6.87
CA PHE A 221 -3.21 3.77 5.68
C PHE A 221 -3.22 2.81 4.49
N MET A 222 -2.70 1.59 4.64
CA MET A 222 -2.63 0.61 3.55
C MET A 222 -4.02 0.27 3.02
N LYS A 223 -4.99 0.03 3.92
CA LYS A 223 -6.39 -0.27 3.58
C LYS A 223 -7.06 0.91 2.88
N ALA A 224 -6.78 2.12 3.32
CA ALA A 224 -7.35 3.32 2.72
C ALA A 224 -6.69 3.67 1.39
N TYR A 225 -5.37 3.47 1.21
CA TYR A 225 -4.66 3.85 -0.01
C TYR A 225 -4.78 2.80 -1.12
N PHE A 226 -4.73 1.51 -0.79
CA PHE A 226 -4.76 0.40 -1.75
C PHE A 226 -6.07 -0.38 -1.68
N THR A 227 -7.12 0.16 -2.29
CA THR A 227 -8.51 -0.31 -2.15
C THR A 227 -8.99 -1.21 -3.29
N GLY A 228 -8.24 -1.30 -4.39
CA GLY A 228 -8.62 -2.01 -5.61
C GLY A 228 -9.55 -1.25 -6.55
N ASP A 229 -10.69 -0.77 -6.08
CA ASP A 229 -11.67 0.00 -6.87
C ASP A 229 -12.34 1.17 -6.11
N GLY A 230 -11.83 1.53 -4.94
CA GLY A 230 -12.42 2.53 -4.06
C GLY A 230 -12.28 3.98 -4.52
N TYR A 231 -11.51 4.25 -5.57
CA TYR A 231 -11.22 5.62 -6.03
C TYR A 231 -11.80 5.97 -7.39
N GLY A 232 -12.82 5.25 -7.83
CA GLY A 232 -13.59 5.57 -9.04
C GLY A 232 -13.17 4.77 -10.26
N GLU A 233 -13.88 5.01 -11.36
CA GLU A 233 -13.80 4.22 -12.59
C GLU A 233 -13.71 5.14 -13.81
N GLU A 234 -13.01 4.69 -14.84
CA GLU A 234 -12.96 5.31 -16.16
C GLU A 234 -13.26 4.25 -17.23
N THR A 235 -14.02 4.64 -18.27
CA THR A 235 -14.32 3.79 -19.42
C THR A 235 -13.73 4.39 -20.69
N LEU A 236 -13.14 3.53 -21.52
CA LEU A 236 -12.49 3.87 -22.79
C LEU A 236 -13.09 3.01 -23.90
N ASP A 237 -13.73 3.63 -24.88
CA ASP A 237 -14.25 2.96 -26.07
C ASP A 237 -13.21 3.00 -27.20
N THR A 238 -12.01 2.51 -26.91
CA THR A 238 -10.91 2.45 -27.89
C THR A 238 -10.48 1.00 -28.10
N PRO A 239 -10.50 0.50 -29.35
CA PRO A 239 -9.96 -0.81 -29.66
C PRO A 239 -8.48 -0.90 -29.25
N LEU A 240 -8.10 -2.00 -28.62
CA LEU A 240 -6.69 -2.31 -28.39
C LEU A 240 -6.05 -2.64 -29.75
N GLN A 241 -5.07 -1.84 -30.16
CA GLN A 241 -4.25 -2.09 -31.35
C GLN A 241 -3.23 -3.20 -31.08
#